data_AF-V7ANY4-F1
#
_entry.id   AF-V7ANY4-F1
#
_cell.length_a   1.000
_cell.length_b   1.000
_cell.length_c   1.000
_cell.angle_alpha   90.00
_cell.angle_beta   90.00
_cell.angle_gamma   90.00
#
_symmetry.space_group_name_H-M   'P 1'
#
loop_
_entity.id
_entity.type
_entity.pdbx_description
1 polymer ?
#
loop_
_entity_poly.entity_id
_entity_poly.type
_entity_poly.pdbx_seq_one_letter_code
_entity_poly.pdbx_strand_id
1 'polypeptide(L)'
;MQEEVVVMEPQDEEEIHNSLIKLRSNPQRRRDKVYVGCGAGFGGDRPLAALKLLQRVQELNYLVLECLAERTLVDRYQIMMSGGDGYDSQISSWMSMLLPLALERGTCIITNMGAMDPLGAQRKVLEIADSLGLNVSVAVAHEVSVTNIGSGFSPAKSYFMDGGISTYLGAAPIVRCLEKYQPNVIITSRIADAALFLAPMVYELGWNWDELEHLAQGSLAGHLLECGCQLTGGYFMHPGDQYRDMSFLQLLDLSLPFAEICFDGQVCVAKAEGSGGVLNLSTCAEQLLYEVGDPAAYVTPDVVINFQDVSFSPLSSSRVLCLGAKPSTVSVPDQLLQLVPLDCGWKGWGEISYGGYECVKRAKAAEYLS
;
A
#
# COMPACT_ATOMS: atom_id res chain seq x y z
N MET A 1 35.13 -34.76 -29.21
CA MET A 1 33.90 -34.30 -28.55
C MET A 1 34.28 -33.10 -27.72
N GLN A 2 34.15 -31.91 -28.31
CA GLN A 2 34.29 -30.64 -27.62
C GLN A 2 32.89 -30.25 -27.18
N GLU A 3 32.71 -30.00 -25.89
CA GLU A 3 31.48 -29.44 -25.34
C GLU A 3 31.33 -28.01 -25.85
N GLU A 4 30.33 -27.77 -26.68
CA GLU A 4 29.89 -26.43 -27.05
C GLU A 4 29.29 -25.78 -25.80
N VAL A 5 30.06 -24.87 -25.20
CA VAL A 5 29.55 -23.87 -24.28
C VAL A 5 28.61 -22.97 -25.09
N VAL A 6 27.31 -23.20 -24.94
CA VAL A 6 26.27 -22.29 -25.44
C VAL A 6 26.38 -21.02 -24.61
N VAL A 7 27.11 -20.04 -25.14
CA VAL A 7 27.07 -18.67 -24.66
C VAL A 7 25.67 -18.15 -25.00
N MET A 8 24.80 -18.09 -24.00
CA MET A 8 23.53 -17.39 -24.13
C MET A 8 23.83 -15.93 -24.43
N GLU A 9 23.41 -15.48 -25.61
CA GLU A 9 23.35 -14.06 -25.94
C GLU A 9 22.54 -13.31 -24.86
N PRO A 10 22.94 -12.10 -24.45
CA PRO A 10 22.19 -11.32 -23.49
C PRO A 10 20.89 -10.86 -24.14
N GLN A 11 19.83 -11.63 -23.97
CA GLN A 11 18.48 -11.26 -24.37
C GLN A 11 17.96 -10.16 -23.45
N ASP A 12 17.94 -8.93 -23.97
CA ASP A 12 17.12 -7.78 -23.55
C ASP A 12 16.61 -7.82 -22.09
N GLU A 13 17.51 -7.57 -21.14
CA GLU A 13 17.11 -7.06 -19.83
C GLU A 13 16.68 -5.59 -20.01
N GLU A 14 15.43 -5.35 -20.40
CA GLU A 14 14.80 -4.05 -20.17
C GLU A 14 14.63 -3.87 -18.65
N GLU A 15 15.73 -3.64 -17.94
CA GLU A 15 15.72 -3.14 -16.57
C GLU A 15 14.90 -1.84 -16.54
N ILE A 16 14.16 -1.60 -15.46
CA ILE A 16 13.21 -0.48 -15.38
C ILE A 16 14.03 0.81 -15.37
N HIS A 17 14.21 1.38 -16.54
CA HIS A 17 14.84 2.68 -16.74
C HIS A 17 13.73 3.74 -16.71
N ASN A 18 13.78 4.57 -15.68
CA ASN A 18 12.84 5.66 -15.41
C ASN A 18 11.44 5.17 -15.00
N SER A 19 10.78 5.97 -14.17
CA SER A 19 9.39 5.81 -13.75
C SER A 19 8.36 5.95 -14.90
N LEU A 20 8.78 5.69 -16.15
CA LEU A 20 7.94 5.74 -17.33
C LEU A 20 6.98 4.56 -17.32
N ILE A 21 5.71 4.86 -17.08
CA ILE A 21 4.62 3.92 -17.24
C ILE A 21 4.53 3.55 -18.73
N LYS A 22 4.96 2.32 -19.08
CA LYS A 22 4.83 1.76 -20.43
C LYS A 22 3.50 1.02 -20.54
N LEU A 23 2.78 1.19 -21.65
CA LEU A 23 1.60 0.39 -21.96
C LEU A 23 1.92 -1.09 -21.89
N ARG A 24 1.01 -1.86 -21.29
CA ARG A 24 1.15 -3.31 -21.12
C ARG A 24 0.95 -3.99 -22.48
N SER A 25 1.85 -4.90 -22.83
CA SER A 25 1.69 -5.72 -24.02
C SER A 25 0.67 -6.83 -23.75
N ASN A 26 -0.50 -6.76 -24.39
CA ASN A 26 -1.58 -7.74 -24.29
C ASN A 26 -2.09 -7.98 -22.84
N PRO A 27 -2.58 -6.94 -22.14
CA PRO A 27 -3.07 -7.08 -20.77
C PRO A 27 -4.19 -8.13 -20.71
N GLN A 28 -4.03 -9.08 -19.79
CA GLN A 28 -4.99 -10.18 -19.62
C GLN A 28 -5.89 -9.89 -18.42
N ARG A 29 -7.20 -9.96 -18.64
CA ARG A 29 -8.17 -10.04 -17.56
C ARG A 29 -8.10 -11.42 -16.92
N ARG A 30 -7.68 -11.50 -15.67
CA ARG A 30 -7.53 -12.73 -14.89
C ARG A 30 -8.75 -13.00 -14.01
N ARG A 31 -9.46 -11.94 -13.61
CA ARG A 31 -10.66 -12.01 -12.77
C ARG A 31 -11.73 -11.06 -13.24
N ASP A 32 -12.98 -11.39 -12.93
CA ASP A 32 -14.10 -10.45 -13.09
C ASP A 32 -14.12 -9.40 -11.97
N LYS A 33 -13.63 -9.79 -10.79
CA LYS A 33 -13.58 -9.00 -9.56
C LYS A 33 -12.33 -9.36 -8.77
N VAL A 34 -11.75 -8.38 -8.08
CA VAL A 34 -10.62 -8.56 -7.16
C VAL A 34 -10.98 -8.03 -5.77
N TYR A 35 -10.53 -8.74 -4.74
CA TYR A 35 -10.67 -8.35 -3.34
C TYR A 35 -9.33 -7.94 -2.77
N VAL A 36 -9.20 -6.66 -2.39
CA VAL A 36 -7.97 -6.07 -1.85
C VAL A 36 -8.25 -5.58 -0.44
N GLY A 37 -7.50 -6.09 0.54
CA GLY A 37 -7.61 -5.72 1.95
C GLY A 37 -6.50 -4.78 2.40
N CYS A 38 -6.83 -3.89 3.33
CA CYS A 38 -5.85 -3.16 4.12
C CYS A 38 -5.42 -4.04 5.29
N GLY A 39 -4.12 -4.31 5.42
CA GLY A 39 -3.53 -5.01 6.55
C GLY A 39 -2.74 -4.10 7.49
N ALA A 40 -2.32 -2.92 7.03
CA ALA A 40 -1.71 -1.89 7.86
C ALA A 40 -1.90 -0.52 7.20
N GLY A 41 -2.05 0.53 8.03
CA GLY A 41 -2.05 1.92 7.56
C GLY A 41 -0.92 2.79 8.09
N PHE A 42 0.04 2.20 8.82
CA PHE A 42 1.29 2.83 9.26
C PHE A 42 2.22 1.78 9.90
N GLY A 43 3.52 2.10 10.02
CA GLY A 43 4.53 1.15 10.52
C GLY A 43 4.38 0.70 11.98
N GLY A 44 3.49 1.32 12.76
CA GLY A 44 3.19 0.96 14.15
C GLY A 44 1.85 0.23 14.34
N ASP A 45 1.19 -0.16 13.25
CA ASP A 45 -0.10 -0.85 13.31
C ASP A 45 0.04 -2.28 13.90
N ARG A 46 -1.09 -2.90 14.25
CA ARG A 46 -1.14 -4.18 14.96
C ARG A 46 -1.26 -5.36 13.97
N PRO A 47 -0.27 -6.28 13.88
CA PRO A 47 -0.35 -7.46 13.01
C PRO A 47 -1.60 -8.32 13.24
N LEU A 48 -2.09 -8.35 14.49
CA LEU A 48 -3.31 -9.09 14.85
C LEU A 48 -4.57 -8.55 14.15
N ALA A 49 -4.64 -7.25 13.85
CA ALA A 49 -5.78 -6.68 13.13
C ALA A 49 -5.83 -7.21 11.68
N ALA A 50 -4.68 -7.28 11.03
CA ALA A 50 -4.54 -7.86 9.69
C ALA A 50 -4.87 -9.36 9.68
N LEU A 51 -4.38 -10.10 10.68
CA LEU A 51 -4.70 -11.53 10.81
C LEU A 51 -6.21 -11.74 10.98
N LYS A 52 -6.89 -10.92 11.80
CA LYS A 52 -8.35 -10.97 11.97
C LYS A 52 -9.08 -10.70 10.65
N LEU A 53 -8.62 -9.72 9.86
CA LEU A 53 -9.22 -9.45 8.55
C LEU A 53 -9.07 -10.67 7.63
N LEU A 54 -7.87 -11.23 7.54
CA LEU A 54 -7.57 -12.42 6.74
C LEU A 54 -8.34 -13.67 7.19
N GLN A 55 -8.62 -13.80 8.50
CA GLN A 55 -9.44 -14.88 9.05
C GLN A 55 -10.93 -14.73 8.72
N ARG A 56 -11.44 -13.50 8.69
CA ARG A 56 -12.88 -13.21 8.55
C ARG A 56 -13.31 -13.07 7.10
N VAL A 57 -12.46 -12.57 6.22
CA VAL A 57 -12.77 -12.32 4.81
C VAL A 57 -12.07 -13.37 3.95
N GLN A 58 -12.84 -14.36 3.49
CA GLN A 58 -12.33 -15.56 2.83
C GLN A 58 -11.89 -15.30 1.38
N GLU A 59 -12.44 -14.25 0.78
CA GLU A 59 -12.33 -13.93 -0.63
C GLU A 59 -11.09 -13.07 -0.97
N LEU A 60 -10.33 -12.62 0.04
CA LEU A 60 -9.18 -11.72 -0.14
C LEU A 60 -8.15 -12.31 -1.09
N ASN A 61 -7.90 -11.60 -2.19
CA ASN A 61 -6.84 -11.93 -3.14
C ASN A 61 -5.52 -11.26 -2.74
N TYR A 62 -5.59 -10.06 -2.18
CA TYR A 62 -4.43 -9.29 -1.74
C TYR A 62 -4.63 -8.69 -0.36
N LEU A 63 -3.54 -8.63 0.42
CA LEU A 63 -3.47 -7.92 1.69
C LEU A 63 -2.29 -6.94 1.64
N VAL A 64 -2.60 -5.65 1.69
CA VAL A 64 -1.61 -4.58 1.57
C VAL A 64 -1.18 -4.10 2.97
N LEU A 65 0.11 -4.15 3.26
CA LEU A 65 0.71 -3.62 4.48
C LEU A 65 1.44 -2.32 4.14
N GLU A 66 0.72 -1.20 4.22
CA GLU A 66 1.27 0.15 4.13
C GLU A 66 1.87 0.50 5.50
N CYS A 67 3.20 0.60 5.56
CA CYS A 67 3.97 0.74 6.80
C CYS A 67 5.07 1.78 6.71
N LEU A 68 5.12 2.57 5.64
CA LEU A 68 6.21 3.49 5.38
C LEU A 68 5.66 4.90 5.26
N ALA A 69 6.11 5.79 6.15
CA ALA A 69 5.93 7.23 6.02
C ALA A 69 7.27 7.90 5.74
N GLU A 70 7.28 9.19 5.38
CA GLU A 70 8.48 10.00 5.17
C GLU A 70 9.40 9.92 6.39
N ARG A 71 8.81 10.02 7.59
CA ARG A 71 9.55 9.92 8.86
C ARG A 71 10.21 8.56 9.04
N THR A 72 9.45 7.48 8.80
CA THR A 72 9.96 6.11 8.94
C THR A 72 11.10 5.85 7.95
N LEU A 73 10.99 6.36 6.73
CA LEU A 73 12.04 6.27 5.71
C LEU A 73 13.36 6.91 6.17
N VAL A 74 13.28 8.14 6.72
CA VAL A 74 14.45 8.85 7.26
C VAL A 74 15.07 8.08 8.44
N ASP A 75 14.24 7.57 9.35
CA ASP A 75 14.71 6.76 10.48
C ASP A 75 15.44 5.49 9.98
N ARG A 76 14.91 4.80 8.96
CA ARG A 76 15.55 3.63 8.32
C ARG A 76 16.86 3.99 7.63
N TYR A 77 16.92 5.12 6.94
CA TYR A 77 18.15 5.61 6.33
C TYR A 77 19.25 5.86 7.37
N GLN A 78 18.93 6.51 8.48
CA GLN A 78 19.89 6.77 9.57
C GLN A 78 20.42 5.48 10.21
N ILE A 79 19.54 4.50 10.44
CA ILE A 79 19.92 3.18 10.96
C ILE A 79 20.87 2.48 9.98
N MET A 80 20.54 2.48 8.69
CA MET A 80 21.36 1.89 7.64
C MET A 80 22.75 2.52 7.55
N MET A 81 22.83 3.86 7.59
CA MET A 81 24.11 4.58 7.60
C MET A 81 24.96 4.29 8.85
N SER A 82 24.33 3.84 9.93
CA SER A 82 24.99 3.40 11.16
C SER A 82 25.34 1.90 11.16
N GLY A 83 25.15 1.20 10.03
CA GLY A 83 25.45 -0.22 9.86
C GLY A 83 24.33 -1.18 10.28
N GLY A 84 23.12 -0.69 10.53
CA GLY A 84 21.93 -1.50 10.77
C GLY A 84 21.16 -1.85 9.49
N ASP A 85 20.00 -2.51 9.67
CA ASP A 85 19.11 -2.87 8.57
C ASP A 85 18.35 -1.65 8.01
N GLY A 86 18.31 -1.52 6.68
CA GLY A 86 17.59 -0.44 5.99
C GLY A 86 16.09 -0.69 5.75
N TYR A 87 15.60 -1.89 6.09
CA TYR A 87 14.19 -2.26 5.99
C TYR A 87 13.47 -2.16 7.34
N ASP A 88 12.14 -2.26 7.33
CA ASP A 88 11.32 -2.17 8.53
C ASP A 88 11.61 -3.32 9.51
N SER A 89 11.97 -2.97 10.74
CA SER A 89 12.30 -3.93 11.80
C SER A 89 11.14 -4.85 12.19
N GLN A 90 9.89 -4.46 11.94
CA GLN A 90 8.70 -5.26 12.26
C GLN A 90 8.39 -6.32 11.21
N ILE A 91 9.06 -6.34 10.06
CA ILE A 91 8.79 -7.32 8.97
C ILE A 91 8.76 -8.77 9.50
N SER A 92 9.60 -9.07 10.50
CA SER A 92 9.65 -10.39 11.13
C SER A 92 8.35 -10.77 11.85
N SER A 93 7.79 -9.83 12.62
CA SER A 93 6.55 -10.05 13.36
C SER A 93 5.36 -10.22 12.42
N TRP A 94 5.27 -9.33 11.41
CA TRP A 94 4.21 -9.36 10.40
C TRP A 94 4.21 -10.66 9.61
N MET A 95 5.35 -11.05 9.05
CA MET A 95 5.45 -12.26 8.22
C MET A 95 5.25 -13.53 9.04
N SER A 96 5.78 -13.59 10.26
CA SER A 96 5.58 -14.76 11.13
C SER A 96 4.10 -15.01 11.44
N MET A 97 3.32 -13.93 11.56
CA MET A 97 1.90 -14.02 11.87
C MET A 97 1.03 -14.29 10.64
N LEU A 98 1.34 -13.67 9.50
CA LEU A 98 0.46 -13.66 8.33
C LEU A 98 0.78 -14.75 7.31
N LEU A 99 2.06 -15.10 7.10
CA LEU A 99 2.45 -16.03 6.03
C LEU A 99 1.72 -17.38 6.07
N PRO A 100 1.55 -18.04 7.23
CA PRO A 100 0.90 -19.36 7.26
C PRO A 100 -0.51 -19.32 6.66
N LEU A 101 -1.33 -18.36 7.09
CA LEU A 101 -2.71 -18.24 6.62
C LEU A 101 -2.80 -17.63 5.22
N ALA A 102 -1.93 -16.66 4.89
CA ALA A 102 -1.92 -16.04 3.56
C ALA A 102 -1.60 -17.08 2.48
N LEU A 103 -0.64 -17.97 2.72
CA LEU A 103 -0.33 -19.07 1.81
C LEU A 103 -1.48 -20.07 1.70
N GLU A 104 -2.07 -20.49 2.83
CA GLU A 104 -3.22 -21.40 2.83
C GLU A 104 -4.38 -20.85 1.99
N ARG A 105 -4.61 -19.53 2.06
CA ARG A 105 -5.68 -18.83 1.33
C ARG A 105 -5.32 -18.45 -0.10
N GLY A 106 -4.05 -18.51 -0.48
CA GLY A 106 -3.57 -17.95 -1.73
C GLY A 106 -3.70 -16.42 -1.80
N THR A 107 -3.67 -15.74 -0.65
CA THR A 107 -3.67 -14.28 -0.56
C THR A 107 -2.25 -13.74 -0.71
N CYS A 108 -2.02 -12.88 -1.69
CA CYS A 108 -0.72 -12.25 -1.90
C CYS A 108 -0.54 -11.05 -0.95
N ILE A 109 0.60 -10.98 -0.26
CA ILE A 109 0.93 -9.84 0.61
C ILE A 109 1.75 -8.82 -0.18
N ILE A 110 1.36 -7.55 -0.14
CA ILE A 110 2.12 -6.44 -0.75
C ILE A 110 2.53 -5.50 0.37
N THR A 111 3.80 -5.10 0.44
CA THR A 111 4.26 -4.18 1.50
C THR A 111 5.40 -3.27 1.08
N ASN A 112 5.38 -2.03 1.58
CA ASN A 112 6.47 -1.06 1.45
C ASN A 112 7.51 -1.12 2.61
N MET A 113 7.46 -2.18 3.45
CA MET A 113 8.44 -2.44 4.51
C MET A 113 9.89 -2.63 4.02
N GLY A 114 10.12 -2.73 2.70
CA GLY A 114 11.46 -2.76 2.14
C GLY A 114 12.24 -1.47 2.39
N ALA A 115 11.54 -0.33 2.51
CA ALA A 115 12.12 0.98 2.83
C ALA A 115 13.41 1.27 2.03
N MET A 116 14.56 1.36 2.72
CA MET A 116 15.88 1.65 2.13
C MET A 116 16.66 0.39 1.70
N ASP A 117 16.26 -0.80 2.16
CA ASP A 117 16.88 -2.07 1.80
C ASP A 117 15.83 -3.16 1.44
N PRO A 118 15.13 -3.01 0.30
CA PRO A 118 14.12 -3.98 -0.13
C PRO A 118 14.66 -5.41 -0.35
N LEU A 119 15.94 -5.54 -0.73
CA LEU A 119 16.59 -6.84 -0.90
C LEU A 119 16.92 -7.51 0.44
N GLY A 120 17.30 -6.72 1.45
CA GLY A 120 17.45 -7.20 2.83
C GLY A 120 16.12 -7.69 3.40
N ALA A 121 15.05 -6.93 3.18
CA ALA A 121 13.70 -7.37 3.53
C ALA A 121 13.33 -8.69 2.85
N GLN A 122 13.62 -8.85 1.54
CA GLN A 122 13.38 -10.10 0.82
C GLN A 122 14.10 -11.28 1.47
N ARG A 123 15.40 -11.16 1.74
CA ARG A 123 16.17 -12.20 2.45
C ARG A 123 15.52 -12.51 3.80
N LYS A 124 15.10 -11.47 4.53
CA LYS A 124 14.47 -11.66 5.84
C LYS A 124 13.16 -12.43 5.78
N VAL A 125 12.31 -12.13 4.80
CA VAL A 125 11.05 -12.88 4.58
C VAL A 125 11.31 -14.34 4.24
N LEU A 126 12.31 -14.62 3.40
CA LEU A 126 12.70 -15.99 3.05
C LEU A 126 13.21 -16.75 4.29
N GLU A 127 14.06 -16.14 5.13
CA GLU A 127 14.50 -16.75 6.40
C GLU A 127 13.32 -17.12 7.32
N ILE A 128 12.32 -16.26 7.42
CA ILE A 128 11.14 -16.49 8.25
C ILE A 128 10.30 -17.62 7.66
N ALA A 129 10.07 -17.61 6.35
CA ALA A 129 9.36 -18.68 5.65
C ALA A 129 10.03 -20.04 5.89
N ASP A 130 11.36 -20.12 5.74
CA ASP A 130 12.13 -21.33 6.01
C ASP A 130 11.98 -21.79 7.47
N SER A 131 12.02 -20.86 8.43
CA SER A 131 11.83 -21.18 9.86
C SER A 131 10.45 -21.72 10.20
N LEU A 132 9.44 -21.37 9.41
CA LEU A 132 8.06 -21.86 9.51
C LEU A 132 7.82 -23.13 8.68
N GLY A 133 8.81 -23.60 7.91
CA GLY A 133 8.65 -24.72 6.98
C GLY A 133 7.75 -24.41 5.79
N LEU A 134 7.67 -23.14 5.38
CA LEU A 134 6.84 -22.66 4.27
C LEU A 134 7.70 -22.44 3.02
N ASN A 135 7.19 -22.84 1.86
CA ASN A 135 7.80 -22.49 0.58
C ASN A 135 7.14 -21.22 0.02
N VAL A 136 7.85 -20.10 0.07
CA VAL A 136 7.34 -18.76 -0.28
C VAL A 136 8.20 -18.17 -1.39
N SER A 137 7.55 -17.68 -2.43
CA SER A 137 8.17 -16.82 -3.44
C SER A 137 8.01 -15.34 -3.07
N VAL A 138 9.10 -14.59 -3.14
CA VAL A 138 9.13 -13.16 -2.79
C VAL A 138 9.70 -12.37 -3.96
N ALA A 139 8.95 -11.41 -4.49
CA ALA A 139 9.45 -10.46 -5.49
C ALA A 139 9.69 -9.09 -4.86
N VAL A 140 10.57 -8.31 -5.48
CA VAL A 140 10.92 -6.97 -5.02
C VAL A 140 10.67 -5.96 -6.12
N ALA A 141 9.94 -4.89 -5.80
CA ALA A 141 9.66 -3.76 -6.68
C ALA A 141 10.27 -2.49 -6.07
N HIS A 142 11.41 -2.04 -6.58
CA HIS A 142 12.12 -0.89 -6.01
C HIS A 142 12.74 0.00 -7.08
N GLU A 143 13.08 1.23 -6.69
CA GLU A 143 13.84 2.16 -7.52
C GLU A 143 15.28 1.64 -7.72
N VAL A 144 15.78 1.69 -8.96
CA VAL A 144 17.17 1.34 -9.30
C VAL A 144 17.87 2.61 -9.79
N SER A 145 18.90 3.05 -9.07
CA SER A 145 19.75 4.17 -9.53
C SER A 145 20.76 3.66 -10.56
N VAL A 146 20.77 4.26 -11.75
CA VAL A 146 21.82 4.02 -12.75
C VAL A 146 22.92 5.04 -12.54
N THR A 147 23.97 4.67 -11.82
CA THR A 147 25.22 5.44 -11.86
C THR A 147 25.88 5.21 -13.21
N ASN A 148 25.77 6.19 -14.12
CA ASN A 148 26.58 6.23 -15.33
C ASN A 148 28.05 6.47 -14.93
N ILE A 149 28.76 5.43 -14.50
CA ILE A 149 30.21 5.46 -14.38
C ILE A 149 30.76 5.35 -15.80
N GLY A 150 30.99 6.51 -16.41
CA GLY A 150 31.77 6.61 -17.63
C GLY A 150 33.19 6.11 -17.37
N SER A 151 33.44 4.82 -17.63
CA SER A 151 34.69 4.20 -18.11
C SER A 151 34.77 2.73 -17.73
N GLY A 152 34.66 1.85 -18.73
CA GLY A 152 35.47 0.63 -18.89
C GLY A 152 35.47 -0.48 -17.82
N PHE A 153 34.75 -0.38 -16.72
CA PHE A 153 34.63 -1.44 -15.72
C PHE A 153 33.17 -1.86 -15.56
N SER A 154 32.93 -3.17 -15.43
CA SER A 154 31.60 -3.76 -15.35
C SER A 154 30.73 -3.04 -14.31
N PRO A 155 29.43 -2.81 -14.57
CA PRO A 155 28.57 -2.08 -13.66
C PRO A 155 28.47 -2.84 -12.34
N ALA A 156 29.15 -2.36 -11.30
CA ALA A 156 28.79 -2.72 -9.95
C ALA A 156 27.45 -2.01 -9.68
N LYS A 157 26.34 -2.72 -9.90
CA LYS A 157 24.99 -2.25 -9.57
C LYS A 157 24.98 -1.86 -8.09
N SER A 158 24.98 -0.57 -7.81
CA SER A 158 24.73 -0.04 -6.48
C SER A 158 23.23 -0.17 -6.24
N TYR A 159 22.83 -1.21 -5.51
CA TYR A 159 21.43 -1.40 -5.09
C TYR A 159 21.00 -0.47 -3.96
N PHE A 160 21.86 0.46 -3.56
CA PHE A 160 21.57 1.48 -2.56
C PHE A 160 20.95 2.70 -3.24
N MET A 161 19.87 3.22 -2.65
CA MET A 161 19.37 4.56 -2.96
C MET A 161 20.50 5.56 -2.72
N ASP A 162 21.05 6.11 -3.81
CA ASP A 162 22.19 7.04 -3.77
C ASP A 162 21.84 8.24 -2.89
N GLY A 163 22.62 8.46 -1.82
CA GLY A 163 22.36 9.50 -0.83
C GLY A 163 21.04 9.37 -0.04
N GLY A 164 20.39 8.19 -0.06
CA GLY A 164 19.12 7.95 0.62
C GLY A 164 17.89 8.54 -0.09
N ILE A 165 18.04 8.93 -1.34
CA ILE A 165 16.99 9.52 -2.16
C ILE A 165 15.91 8.48 -2.51
N SER A 166 14.64 8.85 -2.35
CA SER A 166 13.52 7.93 -2.57
C SER A 166 12.39 8.58 -3.37
N THR A 167 12.03 8.00 -4.51
CA THR A 167 10.95 8.51 -5.36
C THR A 167 9.61 7.82 -5.02
N TYR A 168 8.51 8.57 -5.00
CA TYR A 168 7.15 8.01 -4.95
C TYR A 168 6.83 7.38 -6.31
N LEU A 169 7.11 6.09 -6.44
CA LEU A 169 6.75 5.32 -7.62
C LEU A 169 5.24 5.00 -7.61
N GLY A 170 4.70 4.76 -8.81
CA GLY A 170 3.33 4.27 -9.00
C GLY A 170 3.20 2.76 -8.89
N ALA A 171 2.08 2.24 -9.38
CA ALA A 171 1.70 0.84 -9.31
C ALA A 171 2.48 -0.07 -10.30
N ALA A 172 3.05 0.51 -11.37
CA ALA A 172 3.64 -0.25 -12.47
C ALA A 172 4.75 -1.25 -12.08
N PRO A 173 5.70 -0.94 -11.18
CA PRO A 173 6.72 -1.89 -10.73
C PRO A 173 6.12 -3.14 -10.06
N ILE A 174 5.05 -2.98 -9.27
CA ILE A 174 4.34 -4.10 -8.63
C ILE A 174 3.64 -4.95 -9.68
N VAL A 175 2.93 -4.32 -10.63
CA VAL A 175 2.26 -5.04 -11.75
C VAL A 175 3.27 -5.88 -12.52
N ARG A 176 4.47 -5.36 -12.80
CA ARG A 176 5.53 -6.11 -13.48
C ARG A 176 6.00 -7.32 -12.67
N CYS A 177 6.13 -7.19 -11.35
CA CYS A 177 6.44 -8.33 -10.47
C CYS A 177 5.34 -9.40 -10.52
N LEU A 178 4.07 -9.00 -10.48
CA LEU A 178 2.92 -9.90 -10.58
C LEU A 178 2.86 -10.63 -11.93
N GLU A 179 3.12 -9.93 -13.04
CA GLU A 179 3.15 -10.51 -14.38
C GLU A 179 4.27 -11.52 -14.57
N LYS A 180 5.46 -11.22 -14.05
CA LYS A 180 6.64 -12.06 -14.25
C LYS A 180 6.72 -13.25 -13.31
N TYR A 181 6.32 -13.08 -12.04
CA TYR A 181 6.63 -14.05 -10.99
C TYR A 181 5.43 -14.60 -10.25
N GLN A 182 4.27 -13.92 -10.25
CA GLN A 182 3.09 -14.30 -9.44
C GLN A 182 3.45 -14.68 -7.99
N PRO A 183 4.19 -13.81 -7.28
CA PRO A 183 4.78 -14.16 -5.99
C PRO A 183 3.75 -14.22 -4.87
N ASN A 184 4.10 -14.89 -3.77
CA ASN A 184 3.29 -14.89 -2.54
C ASN A 184 3.43 -13.57 -1.78
N VAL A 185 4.61 -12.93 -1.88
CA VAL A 185 4.91 -11.64 -1.23
C VAL A 185 5.58 -10.71 -2.22
N ILE A 186 5.15 -9.45 -2.24
CA ILE A 186 5.82 -8.36 -2.93
C ILE A 186 6.31 -7.36 -1.90
N ILE A 187 7.60 -7.08 -1.95
CA ILE A 187 8.26 -6.09 -1.09
C ILE A 187 8.65 -4.91 -1.95
N THR A 188 8.38 -3.70 -1.47
CA THR A 188 8.65 -2.48 -2.22
C THR A 188 9.51 -1.53 -1.41
N SER A 189 10.21 -0.63 -2.12
CA SER A 189 10.69 0.63 -1.52
C SER A 189 9.52 1.61 -1.40
N ARG A 190 9.78 2.93 -1.44
CA ARG A 190 8.71 3.93 -1.56
C ARG A 190 7.90 3.73 -2.84
N ILE A 191 6.61 3.53 -2.64
CA ILE A 191 5.54 3.56 -3.63
C ILE A 191 4.44 4.42 -3.00
N ALA A 192 3.70 5.18 -3.81
CA ALA A 192 2.58 5.95 -3.31
C ALA A 192 1.51 5.03 -2.69
N ASP A 193 0.85 5.50 -1.64
CA ASP A 193 0.10 4.64 -0.72
C ASP A 193 -1.09 3.98 -1.44
N ALA A 194 -1.94 4.78 -2.08
CA ALA A 194 -2.99 4.31 -2.99
C ALA A 194 -2.48 3.40 -4.12
N ALA A 195 -1.24 3.58 -4.60
CA ALA A 195 -0.68 2.78 -5.70
C ALA A 195 -0.35 1.33 -5.29
N LEU A 196 -0.07 1.08 -4.02
CA LEU A 196 0.06 -0.27 -3.47
C LEU A 196 -1.24 -1.08 -3.65
N PHE A 197 -2.39 -0.42 -3.52
CA PHE A 197 -3.72 -1.00 -3.70
C PHE A 197 -4.15 -1.02 -5.17
N LEU A 198 -3.78 -0.02 -5.97
CA LEU A 198 -4.11 0.04 -7.39
C LEU A 198 -3.45 -1.10 -8.19
N ALA A 199 -2.20 -1.45 -7.87
CA ALA A 199 -1.43 -2.46 -8.59
C ALA A 199 -2.14 -3.82 -8.76
N PRO A 200 -2.67 -4.48 -7.70
CA PRO A 200 -3.42 -5.72 -7.87
C PRO A 200 -4.68 -5.55 -8.72
N MET A 201 -5.32 -4.37 -8.72
CA MET A 201 -6.49 -4.10 -9.55
C MET A 201 -6.12 -4.07 -11.03
N VAL A 202 -5.08 -3.31 -11.37
CA VAL A 202 -4.54 -3.24 -12.74
C VAL A 202 -4.15 -4.64 -13.22
N TYR A 203 -3.42 -5.40 -12.38
CA TYR A 203 -2.96 -6.74 -12.72
C TYR A 203 -4.11 -7.74 -12.95
N GLU A 204 -5.03 -7.88 -12.00
CA GLU A 204 -6.07 -8.91 -12.04
C GLU A 204 -7.19 -8.59 -13.02
N LEU A 205 -7.59 -7.33 -13.09
CA LEU A 205 -8.69 -6.89 -13.96
C LEU A 205 -8.20 -6.68 -15.39
N GLY A 206 -6.89 -6.63 -15.62
CA GLY A 206 -6.32 -6.49 -16.96
C GLY A 206 -6.47 -5.08 -17.53
N TRP A 207 -6.57 -4.06 -16.67
CA TRP A 207 -6.58 -2.67 -17.10
C TRP A 207 -5.24 -2.26 -17.69
N ASN A 208 -5.26 -1.38 -18.67
CA ASN A 208 -4.04 -0.80 -19.22
C ASN A 208 -3.83 0.63 -18.72
N TRP A 209 -2.62 1.16 -18.89
CA TRP A 209 -2.24 2.44 -18.30
C TRP A 209 -2.85 3.68 -18.99
N ASP A 210 -3.44 3.49 -20.17
CA ASP A 210 -4.23 4.48 -20.89
C ASP A 210 -5.73 4.43 -20.55
N GLU A 211 -6.18 3.48 -19.73
CA GLU A 211 -7.57 3.37 -19.27
C GLU A 211 -7.82 4.26 -18.04
N LEU A 212 -7.66 5.58 -18.22
CA LEU A 212 -7.60 6.56 -17.13
C LEU A 212 -8.85 6.60 -16.23
N GLU A 213 -10.03 6.27 -16.76
CA GLU A 213 -11.26 6.16 -15.96
C GLU A 213 -11.17 5.01 -14.96
N HIS A 214 -10.68 3.84 -15.38
CA HIS A 214 -10.47 2.70 -14.49
C HIS A 214 -9.37 2.99 -13.47
N LEU A 215 -8.28 3.66 -13.89
CA LEU A 215 -7.20 4.05 -12.98
C LEU A 215 -7.69 5.05 -11.93
N ALA A 216 -8.46 6.08 -12.31
CA ALA A 216 -9.00 7.06 -11.37
C ALA A 216 -9.93 6.41 -10.34
N GLN A 217 -10.80 5.53 -10.80
CA GLN A 217 -11.75 4.81 -9.95
C GLN A 217 -11.05 3.75 -9.07
N GLY A 218 -10.00 3.09 -9.57
CA GLY A 218 -9.13 2.21 -8.78
C GLY A 218 -8.31 2.96 -7.73
N SER A 219 -7.80 4.14 -8.06
CA SER A 219 -7.09 5.00 -7.11
C SER A 219 -8.00 5.56 -6.02
N LEU A 220 -9.29 5.82 -6.32
CA LEU A 220 -10.28 6.09 -5.27
C LEU A 220 -10.38 4.91 -4.29
N ALA A 221 -10.42 3.67 -4.80
CA ALA A 221 -10.42 2.50 -3.94
C ALA A 221 -9.15 2.42 -3.09
N GLY A 222 -7.98 2.70 -3.67
CA GLY A 222 -6.71 2.76 -2.93
C GLY A 222 -6.71 3.81 -1.82
N HIS A 223 -7.10 5.05 -2.14
CA HIS A 223 -7.23 6.17 -1.19
C HIS A 223 -8.21 5.88 -0.05
N LEU A 224 -9.28 5.12 -0.33
CA LEU A 224 -10.23 4.72 0.71
C LEU A 224 -9.72 3.57 1.60
N LEU A 225 -8.77 2.76 1.12
CA LEU A 225 -8.24 1.60 1.84
C LEU A 225 -6.99 1.90 2.68
N GLU A 226 -6.23 2.94 2.34
CA GLU A 226 -5.09 3.40 3.14
C GLU A 226 -5.50 3.93 4.53
N CYS A 227 -4.52 4.28 5.36
CA CYS A 227 -4.71 4.81 6.72
C CYS A 227 -5.42 3.86 7.71
N GLY A 228 -5.49 2.56 7.39
CA GLY A 228 -5.91 1.52 8.33
C GLY A 228 -7.40 1.59 8.66
N CYS A 229 -7.73 1.74 9.94
CA CYS A 229 -9.13 1.65 10.40
C CYS A 229 -9.97 2.92 10.16
N GLN A 230 -9.42 4.01 9.60
CA GLN A 230 -10.11 5.29 9.45
C GLN A 230 -11.44 5.16 8.70
N LEU A 231 -11.44 4.51 7.53
CA LEU A 231 -12.64 4.23 6.73
C LEU A 231 -13.76 3.51 7.52
N THR A 232 -13.37 2.72 8.52
CA THR A 232 -14.26 1.93 9.37
C THR A 232 -14.53 2.57 10.74
N GLY A 233 -14.22 3.86 10.88
CA GLY A 233 -14.54 4.67 12.05
C GLY A 233 -13.47 4.70 13.13
N GLY A 234 -12.23 4.29 12.82
CA GLY A 234 -11.12 4.30 13.78
C GLY A 234 -10.80 5.69 14.36
N TYR A 235 -11.04 6.76 13.59
CA TYR A 235 -10.84 8.14 14.02
C TYR A 235 -12.14 8.95 14.11
N PHE A 236 -13.27 8.31 13.85
CA PHE A 236 -14.56 8.98 13.67
C PHE A 236 -15.26 9.32 15.00
N MET A 237 -15.01 8.52 16.05
CA MET A 237 -15.74 8.63 17.32
C MET A 237 -15.61 10.03 17.95
N HIS A 238 -16.74 10.66 18.22
CA HIS A 238 -16.83 11.88 19.01
C HIS A 238 -17.92 11.74 20.08
N PRO A 239 -17.57 11.45 21.35
CA PRO A 239 -18.55 11.29 22.42
C PRO A 239 -19.44 12.53 22.56
N GLY A 240 -20.75 12.31 22.66
CA GLY A 240 -21.75 13.39 22.77
C GLY A 240 -22.11 14.08 21.45
N ASP A 241 -21.53 13.67 20.31
CA ASP A 241 -22.01 14.06 18.98
C ASP A 241 -23.00 13.02 18.46
N GLN A 242 -24.22 13.45 18.15
CA GLN A 242 -25.32 12.55 17.76
C GLN A 242 -25.03 11.66 16.53
N TYR A 243 -24.08 12.04 15.67
CA TYR A 243 -23.76 11.31 14.44
C TYR A 243 -22.46 10.50 14.55
N ARG A 244 -21.65 10.78 15.58
CA ARG A 244 -20.31 10.22 15.78
C ARG A 244 -20.15 9.51 17.12
N ASP A 245 -21.22 9.38 17.90
CA ASP A 245 -21.19 8.63 19.14
C ASP A 245 -21.12 7.13 18.85
N MET A 246 -20.03 6.49 19.26
CA MET A 246 -19.79 5.06 19.10
C MET A 246 -19.50 4.45 20.47
N SER A 247 -20.03 3.25 20.71
CA SER A 247 -19.70 2.54 21.94
C SER A 247 -18.23 2.10 21.95
N PHE A 248 -17.59 2.09 23.11
CA PHE A 248 -16.19 1.65 23.22
C PHE A 248 -16.01 0.19 22.78
N LEU A 249 -17.04 -0.65 22.93
CA LEU A 249 -17.04 -2.03 22.45
C LEU A 249 -16.86 -2.12 20.93
N GLN A 250 -17.41 -1.17 20.15
CA GLN A 250 -17.19 -1.12 18.70
C GLN A 250 -15.74 -0.78 18.35
N LEU A 251 -14.99 -0.15 19.25
CA LEU A 251 -13.60 0.24 19.01
C LEU A 251 -12.61 -0.88 19.36
N LEU A 252 -12.99 -1.83 20.22
CA LEU A 252 -12.14 -2.96 20.61
C LEU A 252 -11.89 -3.98 19.49
N ASP A 253 -12.85 -4.10 18.56
CA ASP A 253 -12.78 -5.06 17.46
C ASP A 253 -13.02 -4.38 16.10
N LEU A 254 -12.41 -3.20 15.92
CA LEU A 254 -12.35 -2.51 14.63
C LEU A 254 -11.81 -3.43 13.55
N SER A 255 -12.45 -3.39 12.39
CA SER A 255 -11.97 -4.10 11.21
C SER A 255 -11.10 -3.16 10.41
N LEU A 256 -9.96 -3.63 9.94
CA LEU A 256 -9.36 -3.00 8.77
C LEU A 256 -10.30 -3.15 7.56
N PRO A 257 -10.33 -2.18 6.64
CA PRO A 257 -11.23 -2.23 5.49
C PRO A 257 -10.70 -3.18 4.40
N PHE A 258 -11.60 -3.59 3.51
CA PHE A 258 -11.26 -4.19 2.23
C PHE A 258 -12.21 -3.68 1.15
N ALA A 259 -11.87 -3.87 -0.12
CA ALA A 259 -12.75 -3.52 -1.22
C ALA A 259 -12.91 -4.68 -2.20
N GLU A 260 -14.12 -4.76 -2.77
CA GLU A 260 -14.42 -5.51 -3.98
C GLU A 260 -14.36 -4.53 -5.15
N ILE A 261 -13.49 -4.81 -6.13
CA ILE A 261 -13.34 -3.99 -7.34
C ILE A 261 -13.67 -4.86 -8.55
N CYS A 262 -14.64 -4.41 -9.34
CA CYS A 262 -15.06 -5.09 -10.57
C CYS A 262 -14.25 -4.59 -11.78
N PHE A 263 -14.17 -5.42 -12.82
CA PHE A 263 -13.50 -5.08 -14.08
C PHE A 263 -13.96 -3.76 -14.71
N ASP A 264 -15.24 -3.41 -14.58
CA ASP A 264 -15.81 -2.17 -15.09
C ASP A 264 -15.52 -0.94 -14.20
N GLY A 265 -14.70 -1.10 -13.16
CA GLY A 265 -14.34 -0.04 -12.23
C GLY A 265 -15.31 0.12 -11.05
N GLN A 266 -16.40 -0.66 -10.93
CA GLN A 266 -17.25 -0.53 -9.74
C GLN A 266 -16.48 -0.88 -8.46
N VAL A 267 -16.50 0.02 -7.48
CA VAL A 267 -15.79 -0.13 -6.20
C VAL A 267 -16.81 -0.25 -5.07
N CYS A 268 -16.73 -1.33 -4.31
CA CYS A 268 -17.47 -1.50 -3.06
C CYS A 268 -16.51 -1.67 -1.91
N VAL A 269 -16.40 -0.66 -1.04
CA VAL A 269 -15.64 -0.77 0.21
C VAL A 269 -16.46 -1.50 1.26
N ALA A 270 -15.77 -2.21 2.15
CA ALA A 270 -16.37 -3.09 3.12
C ALA A 270 -15.53 -3.20 4.40
N LYS A 271 -16.21 -3.61 5.48
CA LYS A 271 -15.58 -4.07 6.72
C LYS A 271 -15.98 -5.52 6.97
N ALA A 272 -15.19 -6.27 7.75
CA ALA A 272 -15.52 -7.65 8.06
C ALA A 272 -16.90 -7.76 8.75
N GLU A 273 -17.71 -8.73 8.33
CA GLU A 273 -18.99 -8.98 8.99
C GLU A 273 -18.78 -9.41 10.44
N GLY A 274 -19.67 -8.96 11.34
CA GLY A 274 -19.56 -9.21 12.77
C GLY A 274 -18.44 -8.43 13.50
N SER A 275 -17.63 -7.64 12.79
CA SER A 275 -16.65 -6.75 13.42
C SER A 275 -17.29 -5.52 14.07
N GLY A 276 -16.53 -4.86 14.93
CA GLY A 276 -16.78 -3.48 15.36
C GLY A 276 -16.61 -2.45 14.24
N GLY A 277 -16.53 -1.19 14.64
CA GLY A 277 -16.48 -0.03 13.72
C GLY A 277 -17.82 0.36 13.12
N VAL A 278 -17.76 1.42 12.31
CA VAL A 278 -18.87 1.98 11.53
C VAL A 278 -18.37 2.22 10.12
N LEU A 279 -19.14 1.76 9.13
CA LEU A 279 -18.89 2.06 7.72
C LEU A 279 -20.16 2.67 7.13
N ASN A 280 -20.12 3.97 6.82
CA ASN A 280 -21.24 4.70 6.27
C ASN A 280 -20.75 5.90 5.44
N LEU A 281 -21.69 6.70 4.93
CA LEU A 281 -21.40 7.92 4.17
C LEU A 281 -20.39 8.83 4.89
N SER A 282 -20.53 9.02 6.20
CA SER A 282 -19.70 9.94 6.96
C SER A 282 -18.27 9.47 7.11
N THR A 283 -18.04 8.17 7.39
CA THR A 283 -16.68 7.61 7.48
C THR A 283 -16.01 7.52 6.11
N CYS A 284 -16.77 7.23 5.05
CA CYS A 284 -16.27 7.30 3.68
C CYS A 284 -15.89 8.72 3.27
N ALA A 285 -16.71 9.73 3.60
CA ALA A 285 -16.41 11.13 3.32
C ALA A 285 -15.22 11.64 4.14
N GLU A 286 -15.09 11.25 5.41
CA GLU A 286 -13.93 11.57 6.26
C GLU A 286 -12.63 11.02 5.66
N GLN A 287 -12.63 9.77 5.19
CA GLN A 287 -11.47 9.19 4.52
C GLN A 287 -11.19 9.87 3.17
N LEU A 288 -12.21 10.13 2.36
CA LEU A 288 -12.04 10.79 1.05
C LEU A 288 -11.37 12.16 1.16
N LEU A 289 -11.69 12.92 2.21
CA LEU A 289 -11.14 14.27 2.42
C LEU A 289 -9.77 14.26 3.11
N TYR A 290 -9.33 13.12 3.65
CA TYR A 290 -8.06 13.00 4.33
C TYR A 290 -6.90 13.23 3.37
N GLU A 291 -5.99 14.15 3.73
CA GLU A 291 -4.79 14.51 2.94
C GLU A 291 -5.04 14.95 1.48
N VAL A 292 -6.30 15.27 1.14
CA VAL A 292 -6.66 15.83 -0.17
C VAL A 292 -6.59 17.36 -0.12
N GLY A 293 -5.63 17.92 -0.86
CA GLY A 293 -5.48 19.37 -1.03
C GLY A 293 -6.51 19.97 -2.00
N ASP A 294 -6.41 19.62 -3.28
CA ASP A 294 -7.37 20.01 -4.32
C ASP A 294 -8.21 18.80 -4.76
N PRO A 295 -9.50 18.73 -4.40
CA PRO A 295 -10.38 17.62 -4.80
C PRO A 295 -10.58 17.50 -6.31
N ALA A 296 -10.32 18.55 -7.11
CA ALA A 296 -10.40 18.48 -8.58
C ALA A 296 -9.12 17.92 -9.22
N ALA A 297 -8.03 17.84 -8.46
CA ALA A 297 -6.70 17.48 -8.96
C ALA A 297 -5.85 16.81 -7.86
N TYR A 298 -6.35 15.72 -7.28
CA TYR A 298 -5.59 14.90 -6.35
C TYR A 298 -4.50 14.13 -7.12
N VAL A 299 -3.24 14.45 -6.87
CA VAL A 299 -2.10 13.97 -7.67
C VAL A 299 -1.57 12.65 -7.11
N THR A 300 -1.58 11.60 -7.94
CA THR A 300 -0.85 10.35 -7.68
C THR A 300 0.11 10.07 -8.83
N PRO A 301 1.14 9.20 -8.66
CA PRO A 301 2.08 8.87 -9.73
C PRO A 301 1.43 8.27 -10.97
N ASP A 302 0.32 7.53 -10.81
CA ASP A 302 -0.32 6.80 -11.89
C ASP A 302 -1.39 7.63 -12.62
N VAL A 303 -2.11 8.49 -11.89
CA VAL A 303 -3.20 9.32 -12.43
C VAL A 303 -3.48 10.51 -11.50
N VAL A 304 -3.84 11.66 -12.08
CA VAL A 304 -4.38 12.80 -11.32
C VAL A 304 -5.89 12.73 -11.34
N ILE A 305 -6.51 12.77 -10.16
CA ILE A 305 -7.89 12.34 -9.96
C ILE A 305 -8.76 13.53 -9.58
N ASN A 306 -9.95 13.57 -10.13
CA ASN A 306 -11.04 14.45 -9.71
C ASN A 306 -12.02 13.65 -8.83
N PHE A 307 -12.15 14.06 -7.57
CA PHE A 307 -13.06 13.50 -6.57
C PHE A 307 -14.36 14.30 -6.40
N GLN A 308 -14.56 15.40 -7.11
CA GLN A 308 -15.71 16.31 -6.91
C GLN A 308 -17.08 15.63 -7.11
N ASP A 309 -17.14 14.61 -7.98
CA ASP A 309 -18.35 13.86 -8.28
C ASP A 309 -18.46 12.53 -7.51
N VAL A 310 -17.55 12.27 -6.56
CA VAL A 310 -17.56 11.03 -5.78
C VAL A 310 -18.79 10.98 -4.90
N SER A 311 -19.49 9.84 -4.94
CA SER A 311 -20.68 9.56 -4.16
C SER A 311 -20.59 8.20 -3.49
N PHE A 312 -21.25 8.08 -2.34
CA PHE A 312 -21.28 6.88 -1.52
C PHE A 312 -22.71 6.41 -1.32
N SER A 313 -22.97 5.14 -1.66
CA SER A 313 -24.28 4.51 -1.51
C SER A 313 -24.18 3.29 -0.59
N PRO A 314 -24.66 3.37 0.67
CA PRO A 314 -24.67 2.23 1.57
C PRO A 314 -25.49 1.08 1.00
N LEU A 315 -24.88 -0.10 0.88
CA LEU A 315 -25.54 -1.34 0.45
C LEU A 315 -25.97 -2.19 1.65
N SER A 316 -25.21 -2.10 2.75
CA SER A 316 -25.51 -2.74 4.03
C SER A 316 -24.77 -2.01 5.17
N SER A 317 -24.84 -2.52 6.40
CA SER A 317 -24.05 -2.01 7.54
C SER A 317 -22.53 -2.25 7.40
N SER A 318 -22.12 -3.04 6.42
CA SER A 318 -20.72 -3.46 6.23
C SER A 318 -20.23 -3.26 4.80
N ARG A 319 -21.02 -2.65 3.91
CA ARG A 319 -20.67 -2.42 2.50
C ARG A 319 -21.21 -1.08 2.00
N VAL A 320 -20.36 -0.32 1.31
CA VAL A 320 -20.70 0.96 0.68
C VAL A 320 -20.17 0.94 -0.75
N LEU A 321 -21.04 1.24 -1.71
CA LEU A 321 -20.67 1.45 -3.10
C LEU A 321 -20.10 2.86 -3.26
N CYS A 322 -18.95 2.97 -3.93
CA CYS A 322 -18.22 4.22 -4.16
C CYS A 322 -18.08 4.44 -5.67
N LEU A 323 -18.55 5.57 -6.19
CA LEU A 323 -18.53 5.88 -7.63
C LEU A 323 -18.25 7.35 -7.86
N GLY A 324 -17.68 7.68 -9.02
CA GLY A 324 -17.61 9.06 -9.51
C GLY A 324 -16.23 9.69 -9.53
N ALA A 325 -15.18 8.93 -9.20
CA ALA A 325 -13.81 9.39 -9.44
C ALA A 325 -13.52 9.33 -10.93
N LYS A 326 -12.91 10.39 -11.45
CA LYS A 326 -12.60 10.56 -12.88
C LYS A 326 -11.18 11.10 -13.03
N PRO A 327 -10.53 10.93 -14.19
CA PRO A 327 -9.29 11.64 -14.46
C PRO A 327 -9.53 13.15 -14.42
N SER A 328 -8.58 13.89 -13.85
CA SER A 328 -8.56 15.34 -13.94
C SER A 328 -8.20 15.81 -15.35
N THR A 329 -8.33 17.12 -15.60
CA THR A 329 -8.02 17.73 -16.91
C THR A 329 -6.56 17.51 -17.30
N VAL A 330 -5.65 17.64 -16.32
CA VAL A 330 -4.30 17.10 -16.41
C VAL A 330 -4.38 15.71 -15.80
N SER A 331 -4.33 14.65 -16.59
CA SER A 331 -4.67 13.31 -16.10
C SER A 331 -3.48 12.49 -15.61
N VAL A 332 -2.24 12.88 -15.96
CA VAL A 332 -1.00 12.21 -15.55
C VAL A 332 -0.02 13.30 -15.12
N PRO A 333 0.70 13.15 -13.99
CA PRO A 333 1.65 14.16 -13.56
C PRO A 333 2.92 14.16 -14.43
N ASP A 334 3.44 15.36 -14.71
CA ASP A 334 4.73 15.52 -15.42
C ASP A 334 5.95 15.24 -14.53
N GLN A 335 5.74 15.23 -13.21
CA GLN A 335 6.79 15.11 -12.20
C GLN A 335 6.37 14.15 -11.10
N LEU A 336 7.34 13.45 -10.53
CA LEU A 336 7.14 12.61 -9.34
C LEU A 336 7.75 13.28 -8.12
N LEU A 337 7.14 13.01 -6.97
CA LEU A 337 7.66 13.43 -5.68
C LEU A 337 8.89 12.60 -5.32
N GLN A 338 9.97 13.28 -4.93
CA GLN A 338 11.19 12.65 -4.46
C GLN A 338 11.54 13.17 -3.06
N LEU A 339 11.83 12.24 -2.16
CA LEU A 339 12.32 12.52 -0.82
C LEU A 339 13.84 12.47 -0.84
N VAL A 340 14.45 13.51 -0.30
CA VAL A 340 15.91 13.62 -0.17
C VAL A 340 16.23 13.85 1.30
N PRO A 341 16.90 12.91 1.98
CA PRO A 341 17.30 13.12 3.37
C PRO A 341 18.42 14.16 3.41
N LEU A 342 18.27 15.16 4.27
CA LEU A 342 19.27 16.21 4.49
C LEU A 342 19.65 16.23 5.97
N ASP A 343 20.94 16.29 6.27
CA ASP A 343 21.46 16.44 7.64
C ASP A 343 21.44 17.91 8.08
N CYS A 344 20.27 18.54 7.94
CA CYS A 344 20.06 19.94 8.33
C CYS A 344 18.59 20.18 8.68
N GLY A 345 18.34 21.11 9.61
CA GLY A 345 16.98 21.54 9.97
C GLY A 345 16.67 21.37 11.46
N TRP A 346 15.38 21.50 11.79
CA TRP A 346 14.85 21.42 13.15
C TRP A 346 13.88 20.23 13.26
N LYS A 347 13.96 19.48 14.36
CA LYS A 347 13.00 18.41 14.66
C LYS A 347 11.85 18.96 15.50
N GLY A 348 10.63 18.83 15.01
CA GLY A 348 9.42 19.12 15.79
C GLY A 348 9.02 17.93 16.67
N TRP A 349 8.39 18.21 17.81
CA TRP A 349 7.65 17.20 18.57
C TRP A 349 6.17 17.58 18.57
N GLY A 350 5.31 16.56 18.64
CA GLY A 350 3.86 16.73 18.76
C GLY A 350 3.35 15.90 19.93
N GLU A 351 2.34 16.41 20.61
CA GLU A 351 1.63 15.72 21.69
C GLU A 351 0.15 15.60 21.30
N ILE A 352 -0.49 14.50 21.70
CA ILE A 352 -1.94 14.34 21.53
C ILE A 352 -2.62 14.97 22.74
N SER A 353 -3.31 16.08 22.52
CA SER A 353 -4.12 16.76 23.53
C SER A 353 -5.60 16.64 23.18
N TYR A 354 -6.43 16.19 24.13
CA TYR A 354 -7.88 16.19 23.97
C TYR A 354 -8.45 17.53 24.47
N GLY A 355 -8.86 18.40 23.54
CA GLY A 355 -9.53 19.67 23.84
C GLY A 355 -10.99 19.70 23.38
N GLY A 356 -11.80 20.62 23.91
CA GLY A 356 -13.19 20.85 23.48
C GLY A 356 -14.26 20.02 24.21
N TYR A 357 -15.50 20.07 23.72
CA TYR A 357 -16.65 19.36 24.29
C TYR A 357 -16.37 17.86 24.43
N GLU A 358 -16.68 17.27 25.59
CA GLU A 358 -16.49 15.84 25.91
C GLU A 358 -15.04 15.30 25.77
N CYS A 359 -14.03 16.17 25.85
CA CYS A 359 -12.62 15.78 25.73
C CYS A 359 -12.16 14.74 26.77
N VAL A 360 -12.68 14.78 27.99
CA VAL A 360 -12.37 13.79 29.04
C VAL A 360 -12.86 12.40 28.64
N LYS A 361 -14.01 12.29 27.98
CA LYS A 361 -14.50 10.99 27.47
C LYS A 361 -13.63 10.48 26.32
N ARG A 362 -13.16 11.37 25.43
CA ARG A 362 -12.18 11.00 24.39
C ARG A 362 -10.88 10.48 24.99
N ALA A 363 -10.33 11.19 25.98
CA ALA A 363 -9.12 10.76 26.67
C ALA A 363 -9.29 9.38 27.33
N LYS A 364 -10.42 9.14 28.01
CA LYS A 364 -10.75 7.82 28.59
C LYS A 364 -10.91 6.73 27.53
N ALA A 365 -11.49 7.04 26.37
CA ALA A 365 -11.61 6.09 25.28
C ALA A 365 -10.23 5.69 24.74
N ALA A 366 -9.33 6.66 24.56
CA ALA A 366 -7.97 6.40 24.11
C ALA A 366 -7.18 5.57 25.13
N GLU A 367 -7.28 5.88 26.43
CA GLU A 367 -6.69 5.08 27.51
C GLU A 367 -7.23 3.63 27.52
N TYR A 368 -8.52 3.45 27.27
CA TYR A 368 -9.15 2.12 27.23
C TYR A 368 -8.69 1.24 26.05
N LEU A 369 -8.24 1.86 24.94
CA LEU A 369 -7.86 1.17 23.70
C LEU A 369 -6.34 0.97 23.54
N SER A 370 -5.55 1.70 24.34
CA SER A 370 -4.09 1.63 24.40
C SER A 370 -3.66 0.37 25.14
#